data_AF-A0A660T7B2-F1
#
_entry.id   AF-A0A660T7B2-F1
#
_cell.length_a   1.000
_cell.length_b   1.000
_cell.length_c   1.000
_cell.angle_alpha   90.00
_cell.angle_beta   90.00
_cell.angle_gamma   90.00
#
_symmetry.space_group_name_H-M   'P 1'
#
loop_
_entity.id
_entity.type
_entity.pdbx_description
1 polymer ?
#
loop_
_entity_poly.entity_id
_entity_poly.type
_entity_poly.pdbx_seq_one_letter_code
_entity_poly.pdbx_strand_id
1 'polypeptide(L)'
;MAEVDNYWNEKEKSLRQRIKGKYLCRYLSGSINITFPRWGILFFTQSSLYFESYRNENWLSILSFGKKNKNTEEVFLEWPWPEIIEAKLLTKPSWWKLISIPRGRILDIEYKHESKRTIEKNIFLLTDNLEELEIFIKERFTQ
;
A
#
# COMPACT_ATOMS: atom_id res chain seq x y z
N MET A 1 -9.02 17.23 -11.95
CA MET A 1 -9.81 15.99 -12.10
C MET A 1 -9.35 15.19 -13.31
N ALA A 2 -9.36 15.75 -14.54
CA ALA A 2 -8.94 15.03 -15.76
C ALA A 2 -7.53 14.39 -15.71
N GLU A 3 -6.57 15.03 -15.04
CA GLU A 3 -5.19 14.52 -14.93
C GLU A 3 -5.08 13.27 -14.02
N VAL A 4 -5.84 13.24 -12.92
CA VAL A 4 -5.87 12.09 -12.00
C VAL A 4 -6.54 10.89 -12.67
N ASP A 5 -7.63 11.13 -13.39
CA ASP A 5 -8.33 10.08 -14.12
C ASP A 5 -7.47 9.53 -15.27
N ASN A 6 -6.74 10.40 -15.98
CA ASN A 6 -5.79 9.99 -17.00
C ASN A 6 -4.67 9.11 -16.43
N TYR A 7 -4.06 9.50 -15.31
CA TYR A 7 -3.03 8.70 -14.65
C TYR A 7 -3.54 7.28 -14.37
N TRP A 8 -4.74 7.14 -13.79
CA TRP A 8 -5.27 5.82 -13.48
C TRP A 8 -5.68 5.02 -14.72
N ASN A 9 -6.22 5.68 -15.74
CA ASN A 9 -6.52 5.02 -17.01
C ASN A 9 -5.25 4.48 -17.69
N GLU A 10 -4.16 5.24 -17.65
CA GLU A 10 -2.86 4.81 -18.15
C GLU A 10 -2.28 3.67 -17.31
N LYS A 11 -2.42 3.74 -15.98
CA LYS A 11 -2.01 2.67 -15.06
C LYS A 11 -2.76 1.37 -15.36
N GLU A 12 -4.09 1.41 -15.47
CA GLU A 12 -4.92 0.25 -15.84
C GLU A 12 -4.50 -0.34 -17.20
N LYS A 13 -4.24 0.53 -18.20
CA LYS A 13 -3.73 0.10 -19.51
C LYS A 13 -2.37 -0.58 -19.41
N SER A 14 -1.44 -0.02 -18.63
CA SER A 14 -0.09 -0.60 -18.44
C SER A 14 -0.13 -1.96 -17.74
N LEU A 15 -1.03 -2.11 -16.75
CA LEU A 15 -1.23 -3.36 -16.01
C LEU A 15 -2.08 -4.36 -16.80
N ARG A 16 -2.77 -3.90 -17.87
CA ARG A 16 -3.79 -4.65 -18.63
C ARG A 16 -4.88 -5.21 -17.72
N GLN A 17 -5.19 -4.48 -16.65
CA GLN A 17 -6.12 -4.90 -15.60
C GLN A 17 -6.89 -3.71 -15.05
N ARG A 18 -8.12 -3.97 -14.61
CA ARG A 18 -8.92 -3.00 -13.87
C ARG A 18 -8.45 -2.92 -12.42
N ILE A 19 -8.27 -1.71 -11.92
CA ILE A 19 -8.01 -1.44 -10.51
C ILE A 19 -9.36 -1.45 -9.79
N LYS A 20 -9.45 -2.28 -8.75
CA LYS A 20 -10.68 -2.52 -7.98
C LYS A 20 -10.86 -1.52 -6.85
N GLY A 21 -9.76 -1.07 -6.25
CA GLY A 21 -9.78 -0.03 -5.23
C GLY A 21 -8.39 0.56 -5.00
N LYS A 22 -8.37 1.75 -4.40
CA LYS A 22 -7.18 2.60 -4.20
C LYS A 22 -7.28 3.25 -2.83
N TYR A 23 -6.21 3.21 -2.05
CA TYR A 23 -6.17 3.74 -0.70
C TYR A 23 -4.88 4.49 -0.47
N LEU A 24 -4.99 5.69 0.08
CA LEU A 24 -3.82 6.36 0.63
C LEU A 24 -3.34 5.54 1.83
N CYS A 25 -2.04 5.28 1.87
CA CYS A 25 -1.46 4.49 2.94
C CYS A 25 -0.06 4.97 3.31
N ARG A 26 0.36 4.57 4.49
CA ARG A 26 1.73 4.65 4.92
C ARG A 26 2.27 3.25 5.12
N TYR A 27 3.20 2.85 4.27
CA TYR A 27 4.01 1.66 4.50
C TYR A 27 4.84 1.88 5.77
N LEU A 28 4.85 0.91 6.69
CA LEU A 28 5.54 1.00 7.97
C LEU A 28 6.81 0.14 7.99
N SER A 29 6.73 -1.12 7.54
CA SER A 29 7.83 -2.09 7.62
C SER A 29 7.50 -3.38 6.85
N GLY A 30 8.52 -4.21 6.56
CA GLY A 30 8.37 -5.59 6.05
C GLY A 30 9.31 -5.99 4.92
N SER A 31 9.37 -5.18 3.88
CA SER A 31 10.28 -5.30 2.75
C SER A 31 11.67 -4.73 3.05
N ILE A 32 12.70 -5.50 2.70
CA ILE A 32 14.11 -5.10 2.81
C ILE A 32 14.46 -3.88 1.96
N ASN A 33 13.66 -3.60 0.91
CA ASN A 33 13.89 -2.51 -0.02
C ASN A 33 13.40 -1.15 0.51
N ILE A 34 12.70 -1.12 1.65
CA ILE A 34 12.20 0.11 2.27
C ILE A 34 12.67 0.22 3.72
N THR A 35 13.63 1.11 3.95
CA THR A 35 14.26 1.33 5.26
C THR A 35 13.49 2.25 6.21
N PHE A 36 12.50 3.01 5.73
CA PHE A 36 11.75 3.96 6.55
C PHE A 36 10.27 4.00 6.16
N PRO A 37 9.36 4.34 7.09
CA PRO A 37 7.95 4.48 6.75
C PRO A 37 7.72 5.48 5.61
N ARG A 38 7.02 5.07 4.56
CA ARG A 38 6.77 5.90 3.37
C ARG A 38 5.28 6.03 3.07
N TRP A 39 4.87 7.23 2.69
CA TRP A 39 3.53 7.45 2.15
C TRP A 39 3.47 7.01 0.69
N GLY A 40 2.32 6.47 0.31
CA GLY A 40 2.06 6.01 -1.04
C GLY A 40 0.60 5.66 -1.23
N ILE A 41 0.32 4.99 -2.35
CA ILE A 41 -0.99 4.47 -2.67
C ILE A 41 -0.91 2.95 -2.66
N LEU A 42 -1.77 2.32 -1.87
CA LEU A 42 -2.06 0.91 -1.99
C LEU A 42 -3.24 0.74 -2.95
N PHE A 43 -3.09 -0.09 -3.97
CA PHE A 43 -4.21 -0.39 -4.88
C PHE A 43 -4.16 -1.86 -5.28
N PHE A 44 -5.29 -2.39 -5.73
CA PHE A 44 -5.38 -3.80 -6.05
C PHE A 44 -6.17 -4.07 -7.32
N THR A 45 -5.84 -5.20 -7.95
CA THR A 45 -6.51 -5.74 -9.12
C THR A 45 -6.99 -7.16 -8.83
N GLN A 46 -7.49 -7.84 -9.87
CA GLN A 46 -7.84 -9.24 -9.77
C GLN A 46 -6.61 -10.16 -9.57
N SER A 47 -5.40 -9.77 -9.97
CA SER A 47 -4.22 -10.66 -9.86
C SER A 47 -3.32 -10.33 -8.68
N SER A 48 -3.22 -9.06 -8.30
CA SER A 48 -2.19 -8.64 -7.34
C SER A 48 -2.62 -7.45 -6.49
N LEU A 49 -1.92 -7.28 -5.39
CA LEU A 49 -1.89 -6.08 -4.57
C LEU A 49 -0.63 -5.28 -4.89
N TYR A 50 -0.74 -3.96 -4.95
CA TYR A 50 0.35 -3.07 -5.31
C TYR A 50 0.53 -1.96 -4.29
N PHE A 51 1.78 -1.52 -4.12
CA PHE A 51 2.13 -0.30 -3.42
C PHE A 51 3.03 0.57 -4.28
N GLU A 52 2.68 1.84 -4.39
CA GLU A 52 3.48 2.84 -5.08
C GLU A 52 3.77 4.02 -4.14
N SER A 53 5.04 4.25 -3.82
CA SER A 53 5.45 5.38 -2.99
C SER A 53 5.45 6.67 -3.80
N TYR A 54 5.08 7.80 -3.17
CA TYR A 54 5.19 9.11 -3.84
C TYR A 54 6.65 9.50 -4.13
N ARG A 55 6.92 10.00 -5.34
CA ARG A 55 8.19 10.66 -5.68
C ARG A 55 8.32 11.93 -4.83
N ASN A 56 9.42 12.05 -4.09
CA ASN A 56 9.58 13.12 -3.11
C ASN A 56 9.82 14.52 -3.73
N GLU A 57 9.72 14.65 -5.06
CA GLU A 57 9.89 15.94 -5.72
C GLU A 57 8.66 16.85 -5.62
N ASN A 58 7.46 16.34 -5.27
CA ASN A 58 6.27 17.21 -5.18
C ASN A 58 5.06 16.74 -4.36
N TRP A 59 5.18 15.81 -3.40
CA TRP A 59 3.99 15.42 -2.62
C TRP A 59 3.79 16.23 -1.32
N LEU A 60 4.84 16.92 -0.82
CA LEU A 60 4.78 17.83 0.34
C LEU A 60 4.84 19.33 0.00
N SER A 61 4.86 19.74 -1.27
CA SER A 61 4.40 21.09 -1.65
C SER A 61 2.90 21.31 -1.36
N ILE A 62 2.20 20.26 -0.92
CA ILE A 62 0.82 20.28 -0.44
C ILE A 62 0.74 20.37 1.11
N LEU A 63 1.80 20.08 1.88
CA LEU A 63 1.75 20.04 3.37
C LEU A 63 3.08 20.41 4.08
N SER A 64 3.93 21.23 3.46
CA SER A 64 5.33 21.44 3.87
C SER A 64 5.56 21.71 5.36
N PHE A 65 6.26 20.80 6.06
CA PHE A 65 7.31 21.12 7.04
C PHE A 65 8.29 19.94 7.15
N GLY A 66 9.50 20.08 6.60
CA GLY A 66 10.68 19.30 7.04
C GLY A 66 11.47 18.51 5.99
N LYS A 67 12.61 19.11 5.57
CA LYS A 67 13.83 18.53 4.95
C LYS A 67 13.71 17.69 3.65
N LYS A 68 14.24 18.27 2.58
CA LYS A 68 14.68 17.60 1.34
C LYS A 68 15.68 16.48 1.66
N ASN A 69 15.25 15.22 1.59
CA ASN A 69 16.15 14.09 1.42
C ASN A 69 16.37 13.87 -0.09
N LYS A 70 17.60 14.14 -0.54
CA LYS A 70 18.10 13.75 -1.87
C LYS A 70 18.22 12.21 -1.88
N ASN A 71 17.76 11.56 -2.95
CA ASN A 71 17.71 10.08 -3.14
C ASN A 71 16.62 9.32 -2.36
N THR A 72 15.37 9.48 -2.75
CA THR A 72 14.38 8.41 -2.53
C THR A 72 13.85 7.97 -3.88
N GLU A 73 14.42 6.88 -4.41
CA GLU A 73 13.91 6.21 -5.60
C GLU A 73 12.42 5.85 -5.39
N GLU A 74 11.63 5.98 -6.45
CA GLU A 74 10.25 5.53 -6.47
C GLU A 74 10.21 4.04 -6.18
N VAL A 75 9.47 3.66 -5.15
CA VAL A 75 9.28 2.26 -4.79
C VAL A 75 7.94 1.82 -5.33
N PHE A 76 7.98 0.90 -6.29
CA PHE A 76 6.83 0.16 -6.78
C PHE A 76 6.98 -1.30 -6.35
N LEU A 77 6.02 -1.78 -5.57
CA LEU A 77 5.97 -3.16 -5.08
C LEU A 77 4.70 -3.82 -5.58
N GLU A 78 4.83 -5.08 -5.97
CA GLU A 78 3.73 -5.95 -6.37
C GLU A 78 3.78 -7.21 -5.50
N TRP A 79 2.61 -7.59 -4.99
CA TRP A 79 2.37 -8.85 -4.31
C TRP A 79 1.26 -9.59 -5.06
N PRO A 80 1.60 -10.58 -5.91
CA PRO A 80 0.60 -11.43 -6.54
C PRO A 80 -0.26 -12.11 -5.46
N TRP A 81 -1.57 -12.12 -5.64
CA TRP A 81 -2.48 -12.75 -4.68
C TRP A 81 -2.13 -14.22 -4.36
N PRO A 82 -1.70 -15.06 -5.33
CA PRO A 82 -1.29 -16.44 -5.04
C PRO A 82 -0.05 -16.57 -4.14
N GLU A 83 0.76 -15.52 -4.03
CA GLU A 83 1.98 -15.50 -3.20
C GLU A 83 1.73 -14.93 -1.80
N ILE A 84 0.60 -14.27 -1.60
CA ILE A 84 0.16 -13.80 -0.29
C ILE A 84 -0.37 -15.01 0.49
N ILE A 85 0.29 -15.32 1.60
CA ILE A 85 -0.10 -16.40 2.52
C ILE A 85 -1.30 -15.94 3.35
N GLU A 86 -1.26 -14.70 3.84
CA GLU A 86 -2.29 -14.14 4.70
C GLU A 86 -2.37 -12.62 4.53
N ALA A 87 -3.58 -12.07 4.56
CA ALA A 87 -3.83 -10.64 4.63
C ALA A 87 -4.92 -10.34 5.67
N LYS A 88 -4.64 -9.42 6.59
CA LYS A 88 -5.55 -9.07 7.70
C LYS A 88 -5.69 -7.56 7.86
N LEU A 89 -6.93 -7.08 7.97
CA LEU A 89 -7.24 -5.72 8.38
C LEU A 89 -7.46 -5.64 9.88
N LEU A 90 -6.45 -5.19 10.60
CA LEU A 90 -6.45 -5.04 12.05
C LEU A 90 -6.92 -3.63 12.46
N THR A 91 -7.57 -3.53 13.61
CA THR A 91 -7.83 -2.25 14.25
C THR A 91 -6.57 -1.73 14.92
N LYS A 92 -6.32 -0.41 14.80
CA LYS A 92 -5.17 0.24 15.44
C LYS A 92 -5.18 -0.01 16.97
N PRO A 93 -4.10 -0.52 17.57
CA PRO A 93 -4.01 -0.67 19.01
C PRO A 93 -4.07 0.71 19.69
N SER A 94 -4.74 0.79 20.85
CA SER A 94 -4.97 2.07 21.55
C SER A 94 -3.70 2.86 21.90
N TRP A 95 -2.54 2.21 22.03
CA TRP A 95 -1.25 2.88 22.33
C TRP A 95 -0.62 3.58 21.13
N TRP A 96 -1.04 3.27 19.90
CA TRP A 96 -0.60 3.98 18.68
C TRP A 96 -1.35 5.31 18.49
N LYS A 97 -2.27 5.69 19.39
CA LYS A 97 -2.99 6.97 19.35
C LYS A 97 -2.07 8.21 19.47
N LEU A 98 -0.83 8.03 19.94
CA LEU A 98 0.16 9.10 20.13
C LEU A 98 0.77 9.65 18.84
N ILE A 99 0.70 8.90 17.74
CA ILE A 99 1.11 9.35 16.40
C ILE A 99 -0.16 9.81 15.69
N SER A 100 -0.36 11.14 15.60
CA SER A 100 -1.54 11.92 15.16
C SER A 100 -2.14 11.60 13.78
N ILE A 101 -2.34 10.32 13.46
CA ILE A 101 -2.95 9.84 12.23
C ILE A 101 -4.39 9.41 12.60
N PRO A 102 -5.42 10.07 12.05
CA PRO A 102 -6.82 9.79 12.39
C PRO A 102 -7.21 8.38 11.91
N ARG A 103 -8.09 7.73 12.67
CA ARG A 103 -8.88 6.50 12.36
C ARG A 103 -8.39 5.68 11.15
N GLY A 104 -7.22 5.04 11.27
CA GLY A 104 -6.71 4.12 10.25
C GLY A 104 -6.79 2.66 10.69
N ARG A 105 -6.92 1.74 9.75
CA ARG A 105 -6.74 0.29 9.97
C ARG A 105 -5.31 -0.10 9.56
N ILE A 106 -4.81 -1.16 10.15
CA ILE A 106 -3.53 -1.74 9.78
C ILE A 106 -3.81 -2.88 8.81
N LEU A 107 -3.26 -2.83 7.61
CA LEU A 107 -3.18 -4.00 6.74
C LEU A 107 -1.87 -4.70 7.03
N ASP A 108 -1.99 -5.93 7.50
CA ASP A 108 -0.90 -6.84 7.79
C ASP A 108 -0.90 -7.94 6.73
N ILE A 109 0.22 -8.10 6.01
CA ILE A 109 0.35 -9.01 4.89
C ILE A 109 1.54 -9.91 5.10
N GLU A 110 1.29 -11.21 5.12
CA GLU A 110 2.32 -12.24 5.07
C GLU A 110 2.38 -12.79 3.65
N TYR A 111 3.57 -12.78 3.04
CA TYR A 111 3.75 -13.26 1.68
C TYR A 111 5.05 -14.05 1.52
N LYS A 112 5.07 -14.94 0.52
CA LYS A 112 6.21 -15.77 0.19
C LYS A 112 6.88 -15.25 -1.07
N HIS A 113 8.15 -14.90 -0.99
CA HIS A 113 8.93 -14.55 -2.17
C HIS A 113 9.42 -15.83 -2.88
N GLU A 114 8.91 -16.11 -4.10
CA GLU A 114 9.24 -17.34 -4.84
C GLU A 114 10.76 -17.56 -4.98
N SER A 115 11.51 -16.49 -5.26
CA SER A 115 12.96 -16.60 -5.49
C SER A 115 13.83 -16.80 -4.25
N LYS A 116 13.31 -16.58 -3.02
CA LYS A 116 14.14 -16.60 -1.80
C LYS A 116 13.67 -17.58 -0.72
N ARG A 117 12.54 -18.29 -0.93
CA ARG A 117 11.88 -19.10 0.12
C ARG A 117 11.71 -18.34 1.46
N THR A 118 11.71 -17.01 1.40
CA THR A 118 11.63 -16.15 2.58
C THR A 118 10.20 -15.69 2.71
N ILE A 119 9.69 -15.75 3.93
CA ILE A 119 8.40 -15.18 4.30
C ILE A 119 8.67 -13.77 4.81
N GLU A 120 8.01 -12.80 4.21
CA GLU A 120 8.11 -11.40 4.60
C GLU A 120 6.74 -10.91 5.07
N LYS A 121 6.76 -10.03 6.08
CA LYS A 121 5.57 -9.50 6.72
C LYS A 121 5.49 -7.99 6.55
N ASN A 122 4.63 -7.52 5.64
CA ASN A 122 4.45 -6.11 5.32
C ASN A 122 3.29 -5.49 6.10
N ILE A 123 3.55 -4.30 6.64
CA ILE A 123 2.58 -3.58 7.46
C ILE A 123 2.30 -2.22 6.83
N PHE A 124 1.04 -1.95 6.58
CA PHE A 124 0.54 -0.67 6.08
C PHE A 124 -0.45 -0.06 7.06
N LEU A 125 -0.38 1.26 7.23
CA LEU A 125 -1.44 2.04 7.83
C LEU A 125 -2.29 2.66 6.73
N LEU A 126 -3.56 2.28 6.66
CA LEU A 126 -4.49 2.73 5.64
C LEU A 126 -5.38 3.86 6.15
N THR A 127 -5.64 4.84 5.30
CA THR A 127 -6.68 5.85 5.51
C THR A 127 -7.92 5.48 4.71
N ASP A 128 -9.07 6.04 5.06
CA ASP A 128 -10.35 5.93 4.33
C ASP A 128 -11.16 4.65 4.56
N ASN A 129 -12.33 4.57 3.91
CA ASN A 129 -13.24 3.42 3.99
C ASN A 129 -12.64 2.21 3.24
N LEU A 130 -12.43 1.10 3.95
CA LEU A 130 -11.76 -0.10 3.44
C LEU A 130 -12.72 -1.25 3.14
N GLU A 131 -14.03 -1.00 3.09
CA GLU A 131 -15.06 -2.04 2.87
C GLU A 131 -14.77 -2.92 1.65
N GLU A 132 -14.45 -2.32 0.51
CA GLU A 132 -14.15 -3.07 -0.72
C GLU A 132 -12.91 -3.96 -0.57
N LEU A 133 -11.83 -3.44 0.03
CA LEU A 133 -10.63 -4.24 0.30
C LEU A 133 -10.90 -5.35 1.31
N GLU A 134 -11.70 -5.08 2.33
CA GLU A 134 -12.06 -6.06 3.35
C GLU A 134 -12.89 -7.21 2.75
N ILE A 135 -13.86 -6.89 1.90
CA ILE A 135 -14.64 -7.87 1.13
C ILE A 135 -13.69 -8.70 0.24
N PHE A 136 -12.82 -8.03 -0.51
CA PHE A 136 -11.91 -8.69 -1.45
C PHE A 136 -10.92 -9.63 -0.75
N ILE A 137 -10.38 -9.24 0.40
CA ILE A 137 -9.52 -10.10 1.22
C ILE A 137 -10.32 -11.32 1.72
N LYS A 138 -11.53 -11.11 2.26
CA LYS A 138 -12.38 -12.21 2.75
C LYS A 138 -12.70 -13.22 1.65
N GLU A 139 -13.07 -12.77 0.45
CA GLU A 139 -13.36 -13.66 -0.68
C GLU A 139 -12.18 -14.55 -1.08
N ARG A 140 -10.94 -14.09 -0.87
CA ARG A 140 -9.72 -14.83 -1.27
C ARG A 140 -9.18 -15.79 -0.23
N PHE A 141 -9.38 -15.50 1.05
CA PHE A 141 -8.73 -16.23 2.14
C PHE A 141 -9.71 -17.04 3.03
N THR A 142 -11.00 -17.11 2.68
CA THR A 142 -12.02 -17.86 3.46
C THR A 142 -12.49 -19.15 2.77
N GLN A 143 -11.60 -19.89 2.10
CA GLN A 143 -11.91 -21.23 1.56
C GLN A 143 -11.53 -22.35 2.53
#